data_AF-A0AAE3AVK8-F1
#
_entry.id   AF-A0AAE3AVK8-F1
#
_cell.length_a   1.000
_cell.length_b   1.000
_cell.length_c   1.000
_cell.angle_alpha   90.00
_cell.angle_beta   90.00
_cell.angle_gamma   90.00
#
_symmetry.space_group_name_H-M   'P 1'
#
loop_
_entity.id
_entity.type
_entity.pdbx_description
1 polymer ?
#
loop_
_entity_poly.entity_id
_entity_poly.type
_entity_poly.pdbx_seq_one_letter_code
_entity_poly.pdbx_strand_id
1 'polypeptide(L)' 'MYEIRKARGFTQQQLSDASGVTLRMIQLYEQRQNDISKAQVNVVISLANALGCRVEDLLE' A
#
# COMPACT_ATOMS: atom_id res chain seq x y z
N MET A 1 -1.64 6.53 -0.85
CA MET A 1 -1.69 5.11 -1.27
C MET A 1 -2.59 4.82 -2.50
N TYR A 2 -3.91 5.05 -2.45
CA TYR A 2 -4.84 4.74 -3.56
C TYR A 2 -4.43 5.33 -4.91
N GLU A 3 -4.11 6.63 -4.95
CA GLU A 3 -3.70 7.32 -6.17
C GLU A 3 -2.41 6.75 -6.76
N ILE A 4 -1.44 6.43 -5.90
CA ILE A 4 -0.16 5.83 -6.31
C ILE A 4 -0.40 4.45 -6.95
N ARG A 5 -1.23 3.61 -6.32
CA ARG A 5 -1.57 2.29 -6.88
C ARG A 5 -2.24 2.43 -8.26
N LYS A 6 -3.20 3.35 -8.38
CA LYS A 6 -3.92 3.60 -9.64
C LYS A 6 -3.00 4.13 -10.73
N ALA A 7 -2.10 5.06 -10.42
CA ALA A 7 -1.10 5.59 -11.35
C ALA A 7 -0.14 4.52 -11.87
N ARG A 8 0.14 3.48 -11.06
CA ARG A 8 0.96 2.32 -11.43
C ARG A 8 0.19 1.20 -12.15
N GLY A 9 -1.12 1.38 -12.38
CA GLY A 9 -1.95 0.40 -13.10
C GLY A 9 -2.27 -0.86 -12.29
N PHE A 10 -2.01 -0.88 -10.99
CA PHE A 10 -2.30 -2.03 -10.14
C PHE A 10 -3.78 -2.10 -9.77
N THR A 11 -4.38 -3.29 -9.82
CA THR A 11 -5.57 -3.61 -9.02
C THR A 11 -5.19 -3.82 -7.55
N GLN A 12 -6.17 -3.77 -6.64
CA GLN A 12 -5.91 -4.06 -5.21
C GLN A 12 -5.39 -5.49 -5.01
N GLN A 13 -5.89 -6.46 -5.80
CA GLN A 13 -5.42 -7.86 -5.76
C GLN A 13 -3.96 -7.96 -6.22
N GLN A 14 -3.60 -7.34 -7.35
CA GLN A 14 -2.22 -7.37 -7.83
C GLN A 14 -1.25 -6.72 -6.83
N LEU A 15 -1.66 -5.65 -6.13
CA LEU A 15 -0.82 -5.07 -5.09
C LEU A 15 -0.70 -6.01 -3.88
N SER A 16 -1.77 -6.71 -3.53
CA SER A 16 -1.73 -7.73 -2.47
C SER A 16 -0.71 -8.81 -2.78
N ASP A 17 -0.78 -9.34 -4.00
CA ASP A 17 0.11 -10.42 -4.46
C ASP A 17 1.57 -9.94 -4.52
N ALA A 18 1.81 -8.72 -5.02
CA ALA A 18 3.16 -8.16 -5.17
C ALA A 18 3.82 -7.76 -3.84
N SER A 19 3.06 -7.27 -2.87
CA SER A 19 3.58 -6.78 -1.58
C SER A 19 3.54 -7.82 -0.47
N GLY A 20 2.78 -8.90 -0.62
CA GLY A 20 2.49 -9.87 0.45
C GLY A 20 1.56 -9.32 1.54
N VAL A 21 1.06 -8.09 1.41
CA VAL A 21 0.06 -7.52 2.29
C VAL A 21 -1.32 -8.03 1.88
N THR A 22 -2.17 -8.39 2.84
CA THR A 22 -3.49 -8.94 2.51
C THR A 22 -4.37 -7.92 1.78
N LEU A 23 -5.20 -8.38 0.84
CA LEU A 23 -6.17 -7.55 0.12
C LEU A 23 -7.03 -6.72 1.08
N ARG A 24 -7.44 -7.32 2.21
CA ARG A 24 -8.23 -6.64 3.24
C ARG A 24 -7.48 -5.44 3.82
N MET A 25 -6.19 -5.59 4.10
CA MET A 25 -5.42 -4.50 4.68
C MET A 25 -5.19 -3.37 3.67
N ILE A 26 -4.94 -3.70 2.40
CA ILE A 26 -4.90 -2.72 1.30
C ILE A 26 -6.19 -1.89 1.24
N GLN A 27 -7.35 -2.55 1.29
CA GLN A 27 -8.64 -1.86 1.29
C GLN A 27 -8.79 -0.94 2.51
N LEU A 28 -8.40 -1.39 3.71
CA LEU A 28 -8.49 -0.60 4.93
C LEU A 28 -7.58 0.64 4.89
N TYR A 29 -6.37 0.52 4.33
CA TYR A 29 -5.46 1.65 4.15
C TYR A 29 -6.02 2.65 3.13
N GLU A 30 -6.52 2.18 1.99
CA GLU A 30 -7.09 3.07 0.96
C GLU A 30 -8.36 3.78 1.42
N GLN A 31 -9.17 3.11 2.25
CA GLN A 31 -10.39 3.68 2.84
C GLN A 31 -10.11 4.51 4.10
N ARG A 32 -8.84 4.71 4.48
CA ARG A 32 -8.40 5.42 5.70
C ARG A 32 -9.01 4.86 7.00
N GLN A 33 -9.47 3.60 6.99
CA GLN A 33 -9.94 2.91 8.19
C GLN A 33 -8.79 2.41 9.06
N ASN A 34 -7.67 2.05 8.42
CA ASN A 34 -6.39 1.87 9.09
C ASN A 34 -5.41 2.94 8.65
N ASP A 35 -4.72 3.51 9.63
CA ASP A 35 -3.67 4.49 9.41
C ASP A 35 -2.39 3.77 8.99
N ILE A 36 -1.94 4.01 7.75
CA ILE A 36 -0.73 3.42 7.20
C ILE A 36 0.54 3.90 7.94
N SER A 37 0.51 5.08 8.55
CA SER A 37 1.62 5.58 9.39
C SER A 37 1.82 4.78 10.67
N LYS A 38 0.79 4.03 11.10
CA LYS A 38 0.82 3.13 12.26
C LYS A 38 1.04 1.66 11.87
N ALA A 39 1.21 1.37 10.59
CA ALA A 39 1.52 0.03 10.14
C ALA A 39 2.93 -0.39 10.58
N GLN A 40 3.17 -1.71 10.66
CA GLN A 40 4.52 -2.21 10.89
C GLN A 40 5.44 -1.77 9.74
N VAL A 41 6.68 -1.41 10.07
CA VAL A 41 7.63 -0.83 9.10
C VAL A 41 7.85 -1.75 7.89
N ASN A 42 7.89 -3.08 8.10
CA ASN A 42 8.00 -4.05 7.02
C ASN A 42 6.81 -4.00 6.04
N VAL A 43 5.59 -3.78 6.51
CA VAL A 43 4.39 -3.62 5.66
C VAL A 43 4.53 -2.39 4.77
N VAL A 44 4.98 -1.26 5.35
CA VAL A 44 5.13 -0.02 4.60
C VAL A 44 6.25 -0.14 3.56
N ILE A 45 7.38 -0.76 3.92
CA ILE A 45 8.49 -1.04 2.99
C ILE A 45 8.03 -1.96 1.85
N SER A 46 7.31 -3.05 2.15
CA SER A 46 6.83 -3.97 1.13
C SER A 46 5.86 -3.30 0.16
N LEU A 47 4.95 -2.44 0.66
CA LEU A 47 4.05 -1.66 -0.19
C LEU A 47 4.82 -0.66 -1.05
N ALA A 48 5.80 0.04 -0.48
CA ALA A 48 6.60 1.04 -1.19
C ALA A 48 7.42 0.39 -2.31
N ASN A 49 8.05 -0.76 -2.03
CA ASN A 49 8.78 -1.54 -3.02
C ASN A 49 7.88 -2.05 -4.14
N ALA A 50 6.71 -2.63 -3.80
CA ALA A 50 5.76 -3.12 -4.80
C ALA A 50 5.18 -2.00 -5.68
N LEU A 51 4.94 -0.83 -5.08
CA LEU A 51 4.47 0.35 -5.79
C LEU A 51 5.60 1.13 -6.46
N GLY A 52 6.86 0.79 -6.23
CA GLY A 52 8.06 1.50 -6.70
C GLY A 52 8.06 2.98 -6.32
N CYS A 53 7.65 3.30 -5.10
CA CYS A 53 7.68 4.64 -4.52
C CYS A 53 8.51 4.64 -3.24
N ARG A 54 8.75 5.82 -2.67
CA ARG A 54 9.37 5.91 -1.35
C ARG A 54 8.33 5.66 -0.27
N VAL A 55 8.79 5.37 0.95
CA VAL A 55 7.90 5.14 2.10
C VAL A 55 7.15 6.42 2.45
N GLU A 56 7.80 7.57 2.36
CA GLU A 56 7.24 8.89 2.63
C GLU A 56 6.04 9.19 1.71
N ASP A 57 6.10 8.75 0.45
CA ASP A 57 5.02 8.93 -0.52
C ASP A 57 3.75 8.14 -0.11
N LEU A 58 3.87 7.12 0.75
CA LEU A 58 2.73 6.37 1.29
C LEU A 58 2.09 7.02 2.53
N LEU A 59 2.83 7.91 3.20
CA LEU A 59 2.41 8.55 4.46
C LEU A 59 1.69 9.89 4.23
N GLU A 60 1.76 10.44 3.02
CA GLU A 60 0.91 11.55 2.52
C GLU A 60 -0.49 11.07 2.10
#